data_AF-A0A9N8IZF1-F1
#
_entry.id   AF-A0A9N8IZF1-F1
#
_cell.length_a   1.000
_cell.length_b   1.000
_cell.length_c   1.000
_cell.angle_alpha   90.00
_cell.angle_beta   90.00
_cell.angle_gamma   90.00
#
_symmetry.space_group_name_H-M   'P 1'
#
loop_
_entity.id
_entity.type
_entity.pdbx_description
1 polymer ?
#
loop_
_entity_poly.entity_id
_entity_poly.type
_entity_poly.pdbx_seq_one_letter_code
_entity_poly.pdbx_strand_id
1 'polypeptide(L)'
;MAIALLYLYSSNCLAEGQYGLARFVSFIHILFLCLSIFIYTMIGGIIIKFILQKSNLLVENQTRNAFAISLLIAILFAVFFEDDFIYYLWNQI
;
A
#
# COMPACT_ATOMS: atom_id res chain seq x y z
N MET A 1 -20.17 41.07 15.74
CA MET A 1 -19.73 40.75 14.36
C MET A 1 -18.29 40.22 14.31
N ALA A 2 -17.31 40.91 14.91
CA ALA A 2 -15.89 40.49 14.90
C ALA A 2 -15.62 39.11 15.54
N ILE A 3 -16.30 38.78 16.65
CA ILE A 3 -16.12 37.50 17.36
C ILE A 3 -16.58 36.30 16.52
N ALA A 4 -17.65 36.46 15.73
CA ALA A 4 -18.17 35.40 14.85
C ALA A 4 -17.23 35.13 13.67
N LEU A 5 -16.61 36.18 13.11
CA LEU A 5 -15.61 36.06 12.06
C LEU A 5 -14.33 35.38 12.56
N LEU A 6 -13.91 35.67 13.80
CA LEU A 6 -12.74 35.05 14.41
C LEU A 6 -12.94 33.54 14.65
N TYR A 7 -14.15 33.15 15.07
CA TYR A 7 -14.53 31.74 15.24
C TYR A 7 -14.57 30.98 13.91
N LEU A 8 -15.13 31.60 12.85
CA LEU A 8 -15.12 31.04 11.50
C LEU A 8 -13.71 30.88 10.94
N TYR A 9 -12.83 31.86 11.18
CA TYR A 9 -11.43 31.77 10.74
C TYR A 9 -10.66 30.67 11.48
N SER A 10 -10.84 30.56 12.81
CA SER A 10 -10.19 29.50 13.60
C SER A 10 -10.67 28.10 13.22
N SER A 11 -11.96 27.95 12.91
CA SER A 11 -12.51 26.65 12.49
C SER A 11 -12.03 26.25 11.10
N ASN A 12 -11.92 27.19 10.15
CA ASN A 12 -11.31 26.93 8.84
C ASN A 12 -9.83 26.54 8.96
N CYS A 13 -9.05 27.25 9.78
CA CYS A 13 -7.63 26.94 9.99
C CYS A 13 -7.44 25.53 10.61
N LEU A 14 -8.31 25.14 11.55
CA LEU A 14 -8.31 23.79 12.11
C LEU A 14 -8.70 22.73 11.08
N ALA A 15 -9.68 23.00 10.23
CA ALA A 15 -10.10 22.10 9.16
C ALA A 15 -9.01 21.91 8.10
N GLU A 16 -8.34 22.98 7.69
CA GLU A 16 -7.19 22.93 6.78
C GLU A 16 -6.01 22.16 7.38
N GLY A 17 -5.74 22.37 8.69
CA GLY A 17 -4.72 21.63 9.43
C GLY A 17 -5.01 20.13 9.51
N GLN A 18 -6.26 19.74 9.80
CA GLN A 18 -6.69 18.34 9.80
C GLN A 18 -6.62 17.72 8.41
N TYR A 19 -6.99 18.47 7.38
CA TYR A 19 -6.93 18.01 6.00
C TYR A 19 -5.49 17.78 5.52
N GLY A 20 -4.57 18.70 5.87
CA GLY A 20 -3.15 18.54 5.60
C GLY A 20 -2.55 17.32 6.31
N LEU A 21 -2.92 17.10 7.57
CA LEU A 21 -2.46 15.97 8.37
C LEU A 21 -3.00 14.63 7.83
N ALA A 22 -4.27 14.58 7.42
CA ALA A 22 -4.85 13.39 6.80
C ALA A 22 -4.14 12.99 5.49
N ARG A 23 -3.80 13.97 4.63
CA ARG A 23 -3.02 13.71 3.41
C ARG A 23 -1.62 13.18 3.72
N PHE A 24 -0.95 13.73 4.73
CA PHE A 24 0.38 13.28 5.13
C PHE A 24 0.36 11.84 5.68
N VAL A 25 -0.65 11.52 6.51
CA VAL A 25 -0.85 10.17 7.02
C VAL A 25 -1.14 9.20 5.88
N SER A 26 -2.01 9.56 4.94
CA SER A 26 -2.29 8.76 3.73
C SER A 26 -1.03 8.47 2.92
N PHE A 27 -0.18 9.48 2.69
CA PHE A 27 1.09 9.32 1.99
C PHE A 27 2.04 8.33 2.68
N ILE A 28 2.18 8.43 4.02
CA ILE A 28 2.99 7.47 4.79
C ILE A 28 2.45 6.05 4.62
N HIS A 29 1.12 5.86 4.67
CA HIS A 29 0.54 4.54 4.52
C HIS A 29 0.74 3.96 3.12
N ILE A 30 0.66 4.77 2.06
CA ILE A 30 1.00 4.34 0.69
C ILE A 30 2.45 3.84 0.64
N LEU A 31 3.39 4.55 1.29
CA LEU A 31 4.78 4.09 1.37
C LEU A 31 4.91 2.75 2.11
N PHE A 32 4.22 2.58 3.24
CA PHE A 32 4.21 1.32 3.98
C PHE A 32 3.60 0.18 3.17
N LEU A 33 2.52 0.43 2.42
CA LEU A 33 1.90 -0.56 1.54
C LEU A 33 2.87 -1.03 0.45
N CYS A 34 3.52 -0.09 -0.23
CA CYS A 34 4.55 -0.40 -1.23
C CYS A 34 5.71 -1.21 -0.64
N LEU A 35 6.17 -0.84 0.56
CA LEU A 35 7.23 -1.56 1.27
C LEU A 35 6.81 -2.99 1.62
N SER A 36 5.58 -3.17 2.11
CA SER A 36 5.03 -4.50 2.43
C SER A 36 4.94 -5.38 1.19
N ILE A 37 4.37 -4.87 0.07
CA ILE A 37 4.31 -5.60 -1.21
C ILE A 37 5.71 -6.02 -1.64
N PHE A 38 6.69 -5.13 -1.53
CA PHE A 38 8.08 -5.44 -1.86
C PHE A 38 8.65 -6.58 -1.00
N ILE A 39 8.46 -6.52 0.32
CA ILE A 39 8.93 -7.57 1.25
C ILE A 39 8.28 -8.92 0.93
N TYR A 40 6.95 -8.96 0.76
CA TYR A 40 6.24 -10.19 0.41
C TYR A 40 6.68 -10.76 -0.94
N THR A 41 6.90 -9.90 -1.93
CA THR A 41 7.41 -10.30 -3.25
C THR A 41 8.79 -10.93 -3.13
N MET A 42 9.68 -10.38 -2.30
CA MET A 42 11.03 -10.91 -2.08
C MET A 42 10.99 -12.29 -1.40
N ILE A 43 10.25 -12.42 -0.30
CA ILE A 43 10.12 -13.68 0.44
C ILE A 43 9.44 -14.75 -0.44
N GLY A 44 8.31 -14.41 -1.06
CA GLY A 44 7.57 -15.32 -1.93
C GLY A 44 8.37 -15.73 -3.16
N GLY A 45 9.12 -14.79 -3.75
CA GLY A 45 9.96 -15.04 -4.92
C GLY A 45 11.07 -16.06 -4.63
N ILE A 46 11.69 -15.97 -3.44
CA ILE A 46 12.70 -16.95 -2.98
C ILE A 46 12.07 -18.34 -2.82
N ILE A 47 10.89 -18.43 -2.19
CA ILE A 47 10.19 -19.71 -1.98
C ILE A 47 9.80 -20.35 -3.32
N ILE A 48 9.17 -19.59 -4.21
CA ILE A 48 8.74 -20.09 -5.53
C ILE A 48 9.95 -20.50 -6.37
N LYS A 49 11.05 -19.72 -6.33
CA LYS A 49 12.30 -20.09 -7.00
C LYS A 49 12.84 -21.42 -6.48
N PHE A 50 12.83 -21.65 -5.17
CA PHE A 50 13.28 -22.91 -4.58
C PHE A 50 12.42 -24.09 -5.03
N ILE A 51 11.10 -23.91 -5.11
CA ILE A 51 10.16 -24.94 -5.62
C ILE A 51 10.41 -25.23 -7.11
N LEU A 52 10.60 -24.20 -7.93
CA LEU A 52 10.89 -24.33 -9.38
C LEU A 52 12.24 -25.01 -9.62
N GLN A 53 13.26 -24.69 -8.82
CA GLN A 53 14.56 -25.36 -8.88
C GLN A 53 14.46 -26.84 -8.49
N LYS A 54 13.71 -27.17 -7.42
CA LYS A 54 13.53 -28.55 -6.97
C LYS A 54 12.75 -29.42 -7.96
N SER A 55 11.84 -28.82 -8.72
CA SER A 55 11.00 -29.51 -9.71
C SER A 55 11.68 -29.70 -11.08
N ASN A 56 12.93 -29.24 -11.24
CA ASN A 56 13.74 -29.38 -12.46
C ASN A 56 13.03 -28.88 -13.75
N LEU A 57 12.11 -27.94 -13.58
CA LEU A 57 11.30 -27.35 -14.64
C LEU A 57 12.17 -26.43 -15.49
N LEU A 58 12.64 -26.86 -16.66
CA LEU A 58 13.46 -26.07 -17.59
C LEU A 58 12.64 -24.90 -18.19
N VAL A 59 12.43 -23.87 -17.39
CA VAL A 59 11.74 -22.64 -17.79
C VAL A 59 12.80 -21.56 -18.04
N GLU A 60 12.74 -20.92 -19.20
CA GLU A 60 13.63 -19.81 -19.51
C GLU A 60 13.37 -18.65 -18.53
N ASN A 61 14.44 -18.07 -17.97
CA ASN A 61 14.35 -17.00 -16.95
C ASN A 61 13.52 -17.35 -15.71
N GLN A 62 13.67 -18.58 -15.17
CA GLN A 62 13.04 -19.05 -13.92
C GLN A 62 13.01 -18.00 -12.79
N THR A 63 14.12 -17.32 -12.52
CA THR A 63 14.19 -16.30 -11.46
C THR A 63 13.21 -15.16 -11.74
N ARG A 64 13.21 -14.60 -12.95
CA ARG A 64 12.29 -13.50 -13.31
C ARG A 64 10.83 -13.94 -13.16
N ASN A 65 10.50 -15.15 -13.60
CA ASN A 65 9.13 -15.66 -13.55
C ASN A 65 8.70 -15.94 -12.10
N ALA A 66 9.59 -16.50 -11.26
CA ALA A 66 9.30 -16.72 -9.84
C ALA A 66 8.97 -15.41 -9.10
N PHE A 67 9.76 -14.36 -9.35
CA PHE A 67 9.53 -13.04 -8.76
C PHE A 67 8.31 -12.32 -9.36
N ALA A 68 8.01 -12.53 -10.65
CA ALA A 68 6.80 -11.99 -11.27
C ALA A 68 5.53 -12.65 -10.71
N ILE A 69 5.56 -13.96 -10.49
CA ILE A 69 4.45 -14.71 -9.87
C ILE A 69 4.28 -14.26 -8.41
N SER A 70 5.37 -14.13 -7.64
CA SER A 70 5.27 -13.66 -6.25
C SER A 70 4.77 -12.22 -6.16
N LEU A 71 5.16 -11.35 -7.10
CA LEU A 71 4.66 -9.98 -7.19
C LEU A 71 3.16 -9.96 -7.48
N LEU A 72 2.71 -10.73 -8.46
CA LEU A 72 1.29 -10.86 -8.78
C LEU A 72 0.49 -11.36 -7.59
N ILE A 73 1.00 -12.38 -6.87
CA ILE A 73 0.38 -12.89 -5.66
C ILE A 73 0.34 -11.82 -4.57
N ALA A 74 1.43 -11.10 -4.33
CA ALA A 74 1.49 -10.06 -3.30
C ALA A 74 0.52 -8.90 -3.59
N ILE A 75 0.39 -8.48 -4.86
CA ILE A 75 -0.61 -7.50 -5.29
C ILE A 75 -2.02 -8.06 -5.09
N LEU A 76 -2.26 -9.31 -5.48
CA LEU A 76 -3.56 -9.95 -5.33
C LEU A 76 -3.97 -10.03 -3.85
N PHE A 77 -3.04 -10.41 -2.97
CA PHE A 77 -3.25 -10.40 -1.52
C PHE A 77 -3.51 -8.99 -0.99
N ALA A 78 -2.76 -7.98 -1.43
CA ALA A 78 -3.01 -6.59 -1.03
C ALA A 78 -4.40 -6.09 -1.45
N VAL A 79 -4.94 -6.57 -2.57
CA VAL A 79 -6.27 -6.23 -3.08
C VAL A 79 -7.39 -7.05 -2.41
N PHE A 80 -7.16 -8.31 -2.06
CA PHE A 80 -8.19 -9.16 -1.43
C PHE A 80 -8.23 -9.07 0.10
N PHE A 81 -7.06 -8.93 0.73
CA PHE A 81 -6.92 -8.73 2.18
C PHE A 81 -6.85 -7.23 2.49
N GLU A 82 -7.75 -6.45 1.90
CA GLU A 82 -8.01 -5.08 2.32
C GLU A 82 -8.46 -5.06 3.80
N ASP A 83 -7.47 -5.03 4.70
CA ASP A 83 -7.58 -4.79 6.14
C ASP A 83 -8.14 -3.38 6.38
N ASP A 84 -9.46 -3.15 6.23
CA ASP A 84 -10.21 -1.92 6.57
C ASP A 84 -9.69 -0.57 5.98
N PHE A 85 -8.51 -0.55 5.34
CA PHE A 85 -7.67 0.62 5.15
C PHE A 85 -7.76 1.13 3.71
N ILE A 86 -7.79 0.23 2.73
CA ILE A 86 -8.09 0.62 1.34
C ILE A 86 -9.55 1.09 1.23
N TYR A 87 -10.47 0.48 1.99
CA TYR A 87 -11.85 0.97 2.12
C TYR A 87 -11.89 2.40 2.67
N TYR A 88 -11.10 2.71 3.70
CA TYR A 88 -11.01 4.07 4.26
C TYR A 88 -10.38 5.08 3.29
N LEU A 89 -9.39 4.65 2.49
CA LEU A 89 -8.70 5.49 1.50
C LEU A 89 -9.57 5.76 0.26
N TRP A 90 -10.34 4.75 -0.19
CA TRP A 90 -11.32 4.87 -1.27
C TRP A 90 -12.51 5.74 -0.87
N ASN A 91 -12.93 5.68 0.39
CA ASN A 91 -14.06 6.47 0.91
C ASN A 91 -13.67 7.92 1.31
N GLN A 92 -12.38 8.28 1.23
CA GLN A 92 -11.83 9.62 1.50
C GLN A 92 -11.29 10.33 0.25
N ILE A 93 -11.31 9.67 -0.92
CA ILE A 93 -11.08 10.27 -2.25
C ILE A 93 -12.44 10.67 -2.83
#